data_AF-A0A7X5FBM4-F1
#
_entry.id   AF-A0A7X5FBM4-F1
#
_cell.length_a   1.000
_cell.length_b   1.000
_cell.length_c   1.000
_cell.angle_alpha   90.00
_cell.angle_beta   90.00
_cell.angle_gamma   90.00
#
_symmetry.space_group_name_H-M   'P 1'
#
loop_
_entity.id
_entity.type
_entity.pdbx_description
1 polymer ?
#
loop_
_entity_poly.entity_id
_entity_poly.type
_entity_poly.pdbx_seq_one_letter_code
_entity_poly.pdbx_strand_id
1 'polypeptide(L)'
;MKKTVKGDSLWIFGLGIFASWLAAMASLFFYPANLSLSFLFWIFLGSFIVFCEGKVKIWELKPSSMANIGVSFLFIIILILGIGLFFMEGQRYVGEIRYLQGITAWQAGDNQKAINYISSAVSHTGGSVDNYWRDLSQVYLFRITEELGRKDISQEELKNVIPP
;
A
#
# COMPACT_ATOMS: atom_id res chain seq x y z
N MET A 1 17.31 -28.77 57.20
CA MET A 1 17.38 -29.21 55.78
C MET A 1 15.99 -29.12 55.16
N LYS A 2 15.66 -28.02 54.47
CA LYS A 2 14.49 -27.88 53.56
C LYS A 2 14.44 -26.43 53.02
N LYS A 3 15.04 -26.20 51.85
CA LYS A 3 14.91 -24.94 51.09
C LYS A 3 15.10 -25.12 49.57
N THR A 4 14.78 -26.29 49.02
CA THR A 4 15.05 -26.63 47.61
C THR A 4 13.80 -26.88 46.75
N VAL A 5 12.62 -27.11 47.33
CA VAL A 5 11.43 -27.55 46.54
C VAL A 5 10.81 -26.44 45.67
N LYS A 6 11.02 -25.16 46.00
CA LYS A 6 10.37 -24.04 45.28
C LYS A 6 11.08 -23.64 43.96
N GLY A 7 12.35 -24.00 43.78
CA GLY A 7 13.13 -23.69 42.58
C GLY A 7 12.86 -24.65 41.43
N ASP A 8 12.72 -25.94 41.74
CA ASP A 8 12.57 -27.00 40.72
C ASP A 8 11.25 -26.89 39.95
N SER A 9 10.15 -26.51 40.61
CA SER A 9 8.83 -26.38 39.97
C SER A 9 8.74 -25.21 38.98
N LEU A 10 9.47 -24.13 39.23
CA LEU A 10 9.46 -22.94 38.37
C LEU A 10 10.18 -23.22 37.05
N TRP A 11 11.31 -23.91 37.09
CA TRP A 11 12.06 -24.25 35.87
C TRP A 11 11.27 -25.16 34.93
N ILE A 12 10.56 -26.15 35.48
CA ILE A 12 9.68 -27.04 34.70
C ILE A 12 8.56 -26.23 34.01
N PHE A 13 7.99 -25.25 34.71
CA PHE A 13 6.94 -24.40 34.14
C PHE A 13 7.46 -23.51 33.00
N GLY A 14 8.64 -22.89 33.17
CA GLY A 14 9.28 -22.10 32.11
C GLY A 14 9.63 -22.94 30.87
N LEU A 15 10.06 -24.19 31.08
CA LEU A 15 10.30 -25.14 29.99
C LEU A 15 9.01 -25.45 29.21
N GLY A 16 7.88 -25.60 29.90
CA GLY A 16 6.58 -25.81 29.27
C GLY A 16 6.11 -24.63 28.41
N ILE A 17 6.32 -23.39 28.87
CA ILE A 17 6.03 -22.18 28.09
C ILE A 17 6.91 -22.11 26.85
N PHE A 18 8.21 -22.38 26.99
CA PHE A 18 9.15 -22.39 25.87
C PHE A 18 8.78 -23.45 24.82
N ALA A 19 8.47 -24.67 25.25
CA ALA A 19 8.03 -25.74 24.37
C ALA A 19 6.73 -25.38 23.62
N SER A 20 5.79 -24.70 24.30
CA SER A 20 4.54 -24.23 23.69
C SER A 20 4.78 -23.13 22.63
N TRP A 21 5.70 -22.20 22.90
CA TRP A 21 6.13 -21.21 21.91
C TRP A 21 6.80 -21.87 20.69
N LEU A 22 7.68 -22.85 20.92
CA LEU A 22 8.35 -23.59 19.84
C LEU A 22 7.34 -24.36 18.97
N ALA A 23 6.32 -24.97 19.59
CA ALA A 23 5.24 -25.64 18.88
C ALA A 23 4.40 -24.66 18.03
N ALA A 24 4.09 -23.48 18.56
CA ALA A 24 3.41 -22.42 17.80
C ALA A 24 4.27 -21.93 16.62
N MET A 25 5.58 -21.77 16.83
CA MET A 25 6.54 -21.39 15.78
C MET A 25 6.62 -22.45 14.68
N ALA A 26 6.73 -23.74 15.04
CA ALA A 26 6.72 -24.84 14.07
C ALA A 26 5.40 -24.88 13.29
N SER A 27 4.27 -24.64 13.96
CA SER A 27 2.95 -24.64 13.33
C SER A 27 2.79 -23.57 12.25
N LEU A 28 3.51 -22.45 12.31
CA LEU A 28 3.51 -21.41 11.28
C LEU A 28 4.09 -21.90 9.94
N PHE A 29 4.90 -22.96 9.92
CA PHE A 29 5.41 -23.56 8.69
C PHE A 29 4.42 -24.53 8.04
N PHE A 30 3.57 -25.17 8.84
CA PHE A 30 2.63 -26.19 8.37
C PHE A 30 1.20 -25.66 8.18
N TYR A 31 0.88 -24.52 8.80
CA TYR A 31 -0.46 -23.94 8.79
C TYR A 31 -0.41 -22.43 8.47
N PRO A 32 -1.29 -21.93 7.57
CA PRO A 32 -1.36 -20.50 7.26
C PRO A 32 -1.59 -19.66 8.52
N ALA A 33 -0.83 -18.56 8.65
CA ALA A 33 -0.95 -17.65 9.78
C ALA A 33 -2.39 -17.12 9.91
N ASN A 34 -3.05 -17.48 11.01
CA ASN A 34 -4.38 -16.99 11.37
C ASN A 34 -4.31 -16.20 12.69
N LEU A 35 -5.40 -15.53 13.02
CA LEU A 35 -5.47 -14.69 14.22
C LEU A 35 -5.17 -15.49 15.50
N SER A 36 -5.76 -16.67 15.66
CA SER A 36 -5.60 -17.51 16.86
C SER A 36 -4.15 -17.98 17.04
N LEU A 37 -3.52 -18.43 15.96
CA LEU A 37 -2.13 -18.88 15.97
C LEU A 37 -1.17 -17.72 16.25
N SER A 38 -1.45 -16.54 15.67
CA SER A 38 -0.69 -15.32 15.95
C SER A 38 -0.82 -14.90 17.40
N PHE A 39 -2.03 -14.95 17.96
CA PHE A 39 -2.29 -14.63 19.35
C PHE A 39 -1.56 -15.57 20.31
N LEU A 40 -1.62 -16.89 20.08
CA LEU A 40 -0.90 -17.87 20.88
C LEU A 40 0.61 -17.70 20.79
N PHE A 41 1.14 -17.43 19.59
CA PHE A 41 2.55 -17.16 19.37
C PHE A 41 3.02 -15.99 20.26
N TRP A 42 2.31 -14.85 20.21
CA TRP A 42 2.67 -13.67 20.98
C TRP A 42 2.50 -13.85 22.49
N ILE A 43 1.46 -14.56 22.94
CA ILE A 43 1.25 -14.86 24.36
C ILE A 43 2.38 -15.72 24.91
N PHE A 44 2.75 -16.80 24.23
CA PHE A 44 3.81 -17.68 24.72
C PHE A 44 5.17 -16.99 24.66
N LEU A 45 5.44 -16.17 23.64
CA LEU A 45 6.65 -15.38 23.55
C LEU A 45 6.75 -14.36 24.71
N GLY A 46 5.69 -13.59 24.94
CA GLY A 46 5.65 -12.62 26.04
C GLY A 46 5.80 -13.29 27.41
N SER A 47 5.13 -14.42 27.62
CA SER A 47 5.24 -15.21 28.84
C SER A 47 6.66 -15.77 29.04
N PHE A 48 7.30 -16.23 27.97
CA PHE A 48 8.69 -16.71 28.00
C PHE A 48 9.66 -15.58 28.36
N ILE A 49 9.52 -14.40 27.75
CA ILE A 49 10.34 -13.21 28.03
C ILE A 49 10.20 -12.81 29.51
N VAL A 50 8.97 -12.72 30.03
CA VAL A 50 8.72 -12.38 31.45
C VAL A 50 9.37 -13.39 32.39
N PHE A 51 9.39 -14.67 32.00
CA PHE A 51 10.02 -15.71 32.81
C PHE A 51 11.56 -15.67 32.76
N CYS A 52 12.14 -15.29 31.62
CA CYS A 52 13.59 -15.13 31.45
C CYS A 52 14.09 -13.83 32.09
N GLU A 53 13.35 -12.73 31.96
CA GLU A 53 13.70 -11.44 32.52
C GLU A 53 13.12 -11.32 33.94
N GLY A 54 13.81 -11.90 34.92
CA GLY A 54 13.45 -11.79 36.35
C GLY A 54 13.58 -10.39 36.95
N LYS A 55 13.72 -9.34 36.14
CA LYS A 55 13.85 -7.95 36.57
C LYS A 55 12.78 -7.12 35.87
N VAL A 56 11.77 -6.72 36.64
CA VAL A 56 10.80 -5.72 36.18
C VAL A 56 11.53 -4.39 36.07
N LYS A 57 11.76 -3.93 34.84
CA LYS A 57 12.29 -2.59 34.59
C LYS A 57 11.15 -1.59 34.81
N ILE A 58 11.14 -0.95 35.97
CA ILE A 58 10.16 0.09 36.28
C ILE A 58 10.60 1.35 35.52
N TRP A 59 9.80 1.75 34.55
CA TRP A 59 9.94 3.03 33.89
C TRP A 59 9.08 4.03 34.65
N GLU A 60 9.72 4.97 35.34
CA GLU A 60 9.01 6.13 35.86
C GLU A 60 8.60 7.00 34.68
N LEU A 61 7.32 6.92 34.31
CA LEU A 61 6.71 7.80 33.33
C LEU A 61 6.68 9.21 33.93
N LYS A 62 7.71 10.00 33.65
CA LYS A 62 7.69 11.43 33.98
C LYS A 62 6.45 12.06 33.33
N PRO A 63 5.72 12.94 34.04
CA PRO A 63 4.59 13.64 33.46
C PRO A 63 5.05 14.35 32.17
N SER A 64 4.30 14.15 31.08
CA SER A 64 4.70 14.64 29.77
C SER A 64 4.85 16.16 29.81
N SER A 65 6.04 16.66 29.47
CA SER A 65 6.26 18.09 29.26
C SER A 65 5.35 18.59 28.13
N MET A 66 4.89 19.84 28.21
CA MET A 66 4.16 20.50 27.12
C MET A 66 4.92 20.42 25.78
N ALA A 67 6.26 20.37 25.84
CA ALA A 67 7.10 20.14 24.66
C ALA A 67 6.81 18.80 23.97
N ASN A 68 6.57 17.71 24.71
CA ASN A 68 6.28 16.39 24.14
C ASN A 68 4.92 16.36 23.44
N ILE A 69 3.95 17.12 23.95
CA ILE A 69 2.63 17.30 23.32
C ILE A 69 2.81 18.07 22.01
N GLY A 70 3.58 19.17 22.03
CA GLY A 70 3.89 19.95 20.82
C GLY A 70 4.60 19.13 19.74
N VAL A 71 5.57 18.31 20.11
CA VAL A 71 6.28 17.42 19.18
C VAL A 71 5.34 16.37 18.59
N SER A 72 4.51 15.74 19.42
CA SER A 72 3.52 14.75 18.95
C SER A 72 2.52 15.37 17.97
N PHE A 73 2.05 16.59 18.28
CA PHE A 73 1.14 17.32 17.41
C PHE A 73 1.78 17.70 16.08
N LEU A 74 3.01 18.23 16.10
CA LEU A 74 3.77 18.55 14.90
C LEU A 74 4.02 17.30 14.06
N PHE A 75 4.37 16.18 14.70
CA PHE A 75 4.56 14.91 14.02
C PHE A 75 3.29 14.46 13.29
N ILE A 76 2.12 14.57 13.91
CA ILE A 76 0.84 14.26 13.26
C ILE A 76 0.58 15.17 12.06
N ILE A 77 0.84 16.48 12.17
CA ILE A 77 0.68 17.40 11.04
C ILE A 77 1.59 17.02 9.87
N ILE A 78 2.87 16.77 10.15
CA ILE A 78 3.84 16.35 9.13
C ILE A 78 3.38 15.05 8.48
N LEU A 79 2.85 14.10 9.25
CA LEU A 79 2.36 12.83 8.74
C LEU A 79 1.15 13.02 7.82
N ILE A 80 0.17 13.83 8.21
CA ILE A 80 -1.02 14.12 7.40
C ILE A 80 -0.63 14.82 6.09
N LEU A 81 0.17 15.88 6.17
CA LEU A 81 0.63 16.61 5.00
C LEU A 81 1.51 15.75 4.10
N GLY A 82 2.41 14.96 4.69
CA GLY A 82 3.30 14.05 3.97
C GLY A 82 2.52 12.99 3.19
N ILE A 83 1.50 12.39 3.80
CA ILE A 83 0.60 11.45 3.10
C ILE A 83 -0.14 12.17 1.97
N GLY A 84 -0.70 13.36 2.21
CA GLY A 84 -1.41 14.13 1.19
C GLY A 84 -0.53 14.44 -0.02
N LEU A 85 0.68 14.96 0.20
CA LEU A 85 1.65 15.25 -0.86
C LEU A 85 2.09 13.97 -1.58
N PHE A 86 2.33 12.88 -0.84
CA PHE A 86 2.69 11.59 -1.43
C PHE A 86 1.60 11.06 -2.37
N PHE A 87 0.33 11.18 -2.01
CA PHE A 87 -0.78 10.81 -2.88
C PHE A 87 -0.86 11.68 -4.13
N MET A 88 -0.70 13.00 -4.00
CA MET A 88 -0.73 13.93 -5.14
C MET A 88 0.40 13.64 -6.13
N GLU A 89 1.63 13.51 -5.66
CA GLU A 89 2.79 13.19 -6.52
C GLU A 89 2.70 11.77 -7.09
N GLY A 90 2.18 10.81 -6.31
CA GLY A 90 1.94 9.45 -6.77
C GLY A 90 0.95 9.40 -7.93
N GLN A 91 -0.16 10.13 -7.84
CA GLN A 91 -1.12 10.25 -8.94
C GLN A 91 -0.48 10.89 -10.19
N ARG A 92 0.34 11.93 -10.01
CA ARG A 92 1.05 12.58 -11.12
C ARG A 92 2.03 11.62 -11.82
N TYR A 93 2.78 10.84 -11.04
CA TYR A 93 3.70 9.83 -11.56
C TYR A 93 2.98 8.73 -12.35
N VAL A 94 1.85 8.23 -11.82
CA VAL A 94 1.01 7.27 -12.55
C VAL A 94 0.49 7.89 -13.84
N GLY A 95 0.06 9.15 -13.80
CA GLY A 95 -0.35 9.91 -14.98
C GLY A 95 0.73 9.95 -16.07
N GLU A 96 1.98 10.22 -15.70
CA GLU A 96 3.11 10.23 -16.64
C GLU A 96 3.35 8.84 -17.28
N ILE A 97 3.32 7.77 -16.48
CA ILE A 97 3.44 6.40 -17.01
C ILE A 97 2.34 6.13 -18.04
N ARG A 98 1.09 6.49 -17.73
CA ARG A 98 -0.04 6.32 -18.65
C ARG A 98 0.15 7.16 -19.91
N TYR A 99 0.60 8.39 -19.79
CA TYR A 99 0.88 9.24 -20.94
C TYR A 99 1.93 8.61 -21.86
N LEU A 100 3.06 8.14 -21.32
CA LEU A 100 4.11 7.47 -22.08
C LEU A 100 3.62 6.18 -22.77
N GLN A 101 2.78 5.39 -22.08
CA GLN A 101 2.11 4.23 -22.68
C GLN A 101 1.22 4.64 -23.86
N GLY A 102 0.51 5.76 -23.72
CA GLY A 102 -0.33 6.34 -24.76
C GLY A 102 0.46 6.80 -25.99
N ILE A 103 1.56 7.52 -25.78
CA ILE A 103 2.46 7.94 -26.87
C ILE A 103 3.05 6.73 -27.59
N THR A 104 3.46 5.69 -26.85
CA THR A 104 3.98 4.44 -27.44
C THR A 104 2.91 3.73 -28.28
N ALA A 105 1.67 3.67 -27.79
CA ALA A 105 0.55 3.09 -28.53
C ALA A 105 0.24 3.89 -29.80
N TRP A 106 0.30 5.21 -29.73
CA TRP A 106 0.08 6.09 -30.87
C TRP A 106 1.16 5.89 -31.95
N GLN A 107 2.43 5.80 -31.56
CA GLN A 107 3.54 5.50 -32.46
C GLN A 107 3.44 4.12 -33.11
N ALA A 108 2.82 3.15 -32.44
CA ALA A 108 2.52 1.83 -32.98
C ALA A 108 1.29 1.80 -33.92
N GLY A 109 0.61 2.94 -34.11
CA GLY A 109 -0.59 3.07 -34.94
C GLY A 109 -1.89 2.63 -34.24
N ASP A 110 -1.85 2.29 -32.95
CA ASP A 110 -3.02 1.91 -32.18
C ASP A 110 -3.66 3.14 -31.51
N ASN A 111 -4.42 3.90 -32.32
CA ASN A 111 -5.06 5.14 -31.91
C ASN A 111 -6.06 4.95 -30.76
N GLN A 112 -6.79 3.83 -30.73
CA GLN A 112 -7.77 3.56 -29.67
C GLN A 112 -7.08 3.32 -28.33
N LYS A 113 -6.00 2.53 -28.32
CA LYS A 113 -5.22 2.27 -27.12
C LYS A 113 -4.51 3.53 -26.64
N ALA A 114 -4.03 4.37 -27.56
CA ALA A 114 -3.49 5.68 -27.24
C ALA A 114 -4.52 6.58 -26.53
N ILE A 115 -5.75 6.69 -27.06
CA ILE A 115 -6.85 7.44 -26.43
C ILE A 115 -7.10 6.94 -24.99
N ASN A 116 -7.20 5.62 -24.79
CA ASN A 116 -7.47 5.05 -23.47
C ASN A 116 -6.37 5.40 -22.45
N TYR A 117 -5.10 5.36 -22.86
CA TYR A 117 -3.99 5.67 -21.97
C TYR A 117 -3.81 7.17 -21.72
N ILE A 118 -3.91 8.01 -22.74
CA ILE A 118 -3.76 9.47 -22.57
C ILE A 118 -4.95 10.05 -21.79
N SER A 119 -6.18 9.58 -22.01
CA SER A 119 -7.32 9.96 -21.19
C SER A 119 -7.18 9.51 -19.73
N SER A 120 -6.59 8.33 -19.49
CA SER A 120 -6.23 7.90 -18.12
C SER A 120 -5.15 8.80 -17.50
N ALA A 121 -4.19 9.29 -18.28
CA ALA A 121 -3.19 10.24 -17.79
C ALA A 121 -3.83 11.56 -17.34
N VAL A 122 -4.77 12.08 -18.14
CA VAL A 122 -5.57 13.26 -17.82
C VAL A 122 -6.37 13.08 -16.54
N SER A 123 -7.03 11.92 -16.35
CA SER A 123 -7.83 11.68 -15.15
C SER A 123 -6.98 11.61 -13.88
N HIS A 124 -5.79 10.99 -13.95
CA HIS A 124 -4.87 10.92 -12.81
C HIS A 124 -4.26 12.26 -12.41
N THR A 125 -4.09 13.21 -13.32
CA THR A 125 -3.58 14.56 -12.98
C THR A 125 -4.67 15.59 -12.73
N GLY A 126 -5.95 15.19 -12.77
CA GLY A 126 -7.08 16.13 -12.70
C GLY A 126 -7.10 17.14 -13.85
N GLY A 127 -6.50 16.78 -14.99
CA GLY A 127 -6.42 17.64 -16.17
C GLY A 127 -5.48 18.83 -16.04
N SER A 128 -4.57 18.84 -15.05
CA SER A 128 -3.63 19.94 -14.80
C SER A 128 -2.45 20.03 -15.77
N VAL A 129 -2.35 19.12 -16.75
CA VAL A 129 -1.23 19.03 -17.70
C VAL A 129 -1.74 19.23 -19.12
N ASP A 130 -1.52 20.43 -19.66
CA ASP A 130 -2.01 20.85 -20.98
C ASP A 130 -1.52 19.94 -22.13
N ASN A 131 -0.28 19.43 -22.04
CA ASN A 131 0.28 18.56 -23.05
C ASN A 131 -0.58 17.30 -23.25
N TYR A 132 -1.15 16.74 -22.18
CA TYR A 132 -1.97 15.52 -22.27
C TYR A 132 -3.24 15.80 -23.06
N TRP A 133 -3.88 16.94 -22.82
CA TRP A 133 -5.07 17.35 -23.56
C TRP A 133 -4.76 17.62 -25.02
N ARG A 134 -3.70 18.37 -25.29
CA ARG A 134 -3.29 18.69 -26.66
C ARG A 134 -3.01 17.43 -27.47
N ASP A 135 -2.29 16.48 -26.88
CA ASP A 135 -1.91 15.26 -27.58
C ASP A 135 -3.11 14.32 -27.71
N LEU A 136 -3.98 14.24 -26.70
CA LEU A 136 -5.25 13.52 -26.79
C LEU A 136 -6.13 14.02 -27.93
N SER A 137 -6.28 15.35 -28.09
CA SER A 137 -7.03 15.95 -29.19
C SER A 137 -6.46 15.58 -30.55
N GLN A 138 -5.13 15.55 -30.69
CA GLN A 138 -4.48 15.12 -31.93
C GLN A 138 -4.79 13.66 -32.24
N VAL A 139 -4.67 12.76 -31.26
CA VAL A 139 -4.98 11.34 -31.45
C VAL A 139 -6.45 11.14 -31.85
N TYR A 140 -7.39 11.89 -31.27
CA TYR A 140 -8.79 11.87 -31.69
C TYR A 140 -8.98 12.32 -33.15
N LEU A 141 -8.29 13.38 -33.60
CA LEU A 141 -8.35 13.82 -35.00
C LEU A 141 -7.81 12.76 -35.96
N PHE A 142 -6.71 12.09 -35.59
CA PHE A 142 -6.17 10.97 -36.36
C PHE A 142 -7.17 9.82 -36.43
N ARG A 143 -7.84 9.50 -35.31
CA ARG A 143 -8.86 8.44 -35.28
C ARG A 143 -10.07 8.78 -36.16
N ILE A 144 -10.55 10.02 -36.12
CA ILE A 144 -11.64 10.47 -37.00
C ILE A 144 -11.23 10.31 -38.47
N THR A 145 -10.01 10.70 -38.82
CA THR A 145 -9.49 10.57 -40.18
C THR A 145 -9.40 9.11 -40.63
N GLU A 146 -8.99 8.22 -39.72
CA GLU A 146 -8.94 6.76 -39.93
C GLU A 146 -10.35 6.20 -40.21
N GLU A 147 -11.34 6.56 -39.40
CA GLU A 147 -12.73 6.09 -39.57
C GLU A 147 -13.40 6.70 -40.82
N LEU A 148 -13.10 7.96 -41.17
CA LEU A 148 -13.60 8.57 -42.42
C LEU A 148 -12.98 7.94 -43.67
N GLY A 149 -11.78 7.39 -43.57
CA GLY A 149 -11.11 6.67 -44.67
C GLY A 149 -11.66 5.26 -44.91
N ARG A 150 -12.43 4.72 -43.97
CA ARG A 150 -13.03 3.38 -44.05
C ARG A 150 -14.22 3.39 -44.99
N LYS A 151 -14.14 2.58 -46.05
CA LYS A 151 -15.17 2.48 -47.11
C LYS A 151 -16.31 1.50 -46.77
N ASP A 152 -16.22 0.86 -45.62
CA ASP A 152 -17.08 -0.23 -45.14
C ASP A 152 -18.17 0.22 -44.16
N ILE A 153 -18.20 1.50 -43.77
CA ILE A 153 -19.08 2.00 -42.70
C ILE A 153 -20.19 2.91 -43.27
N SER A 154 -21.42 2.71 -42.79
CA SER A 154 -22.57 3.59 -43.06
C SER A 154 -22.39 4.97 -42.42
N GLN A 155 -22.90 6.04 -43.05
CA GLN A 155 -22.87 7.41 -42.50
C GLN A 155 -23.53 7.52 -41.11
N GLU A 156 -24.47 6.63 -40.77
CA GLU A 156 -25.09 6.58 -39.43
C GLU A 156 -24.20 5.89 -38.38
N GLU A 157 -23.44 4.86 -38.76
CA GLU A 157 -22.52 4.17 -37.85
C GLU A 157 -21.31 5.05 -37.50
N LEU A 158 -20.85 5.85 -38.46
CA LEU A 158 -19.75 6.78 -38.30
C LEU A 158 -20.01 7.83 -37.20
N LYS A 159 -21.28 8.19 -36.99
CA LYS A 159 -21.72 9.15 -35.97
C LYS A 159 -21.68 8.60 -34.54
N ASN A 160 -21.68 7.28 -34.37
CA ASN A 160 -21.66 6.61 -33.06
C ASN A 160 -20.23 6.23 -32.62
N VAL A 161 -19.27 6.19 -33.55
CA VAL A 161 -17.86 5.83 -33.29
C VAL A 161 -17.02 7.06 -32.92
N ILE A 162 -17.42 8.25 -33.40
CA ILE A 162 -16.79 9.51 -33.05
C ILE A 162 -17.45 10.02 -31.76
N PRO A 163 -16.77 10.02 -30.59
CA PRO A 163 -17.33 10.66 -29.41
C PRO A 163 -17.45 12.17 -29.64
N PRO A 164 -18.42 12.86 -28.99
CA PRO A 164 -18.51 14.31 -29.03
C PRO A 164 -17.23 15.00 -28.51
#